data_AF-A0A2W8CHD7-F1
#
_entry.id   AF-A0A2W8CHD7-F1
#
_cell.length_a   1.000
_cell.length_b   1.000
_cell.length_c   1.000
_cell.angle_alpha   90.00
_cell.angle_beta   90.00
_cell.angle_gamma   90.00
#
_symmetry.space_group_name_H-M   'P 1'
#
loop_
_entity.id
_entity.type
_entity.pdbx_description
1 polymer ?
#
loop_
_entity_poly.entity_id
_entity_poly.type
_entity_poly.pdbx_seq_one_letter_code
_entity_poly.pdbx_strand_id
1 'polypeptide(L)' 'MKSRSISRKNNGSGEKRFFVLGYAVNKRGLTKHAHATVYGTGPGEAIRRAAEGLEELGMTHFKALKVTQLSA' A
#
# COMPACT_ATOMS: atom_id res chain seq x y z
N MET A 1 -23.26 25.52 14.27
CA MET A 1 -23.17 24.07 13.96
C MET A 1 -22.37 23.90 12.68
N LYS A 2 -21.14 23.37 12.73
CA LYS A 2 -20.27 23.23 11.54
C LYS A 2 -20.68 21.97 10.78
N SER A 3 -21.33 22.14 9.62
CA SER A 3 -21.66 21.05 8.71
C SER A 3 -20.37 20.48 8.12
N ARG A 4 -20.02 19.24 8.51
CA ARG A 4 -18.94 18.49 7.86
C ARG A 4 -19.51 17.91 6.57
N SER A 5 -19.13 18.51 5.45
CA SER A 5 -19.45 18.02 4.11
C SER A 5 -18.95 16.59 3.94
N ILE A 6 -19.86 15.63 4.00
CA ILE A 6 -19.59 14.23 3.66
C ILE A 6 -19.43 14.20 2.14
N SER A 7 -18.19 14.20 1.67
CA SER A 7 -17.88 13.99 0.26
C SER A 7 -18.31 12.58 -0.13
N ARG A 8 -19.52 12.45 -0.70
CA ARG A 8 -19.89 11.28 -1.52
C ARG A 8 -18.92 11.21 -2.69
N LYS A 9 -18.03 10.21 -2.71
CA LYS A 9 -17.21 9.93 -3.90
C LYS A 9 -17.60 8.56 -4.48
N ASN A 10 -18.56 8.65 -5.39
CA ASN A 10 -18.95 7.80 -6.51
C ASN A 10 -18.38 6.38 -6.64
N ASN A 11 -19.34 5.46 -6.81
CA ASN A 11 -19.23 4.06 -7.24
C ASN A 11 -18.70 3.90 -8.67
N GLY A 12 -17.39 3.89 -8.81
CA GLY A 12 -16.67 3.08 -9.79
C GLY A 12 -15.41 2.65 -9.07
N SER A 13 -15.04 1.38 -9.05
CA SER A 13 -13.85 0.94 -8.32
C SER A 13 -12.61 1.56 -8.99
N GLY A 14 -12.30 2.82 -8.67
CA GLY A 14 -11.09 3.51 -9.10
C GLY A 14 -9.82 2.90 -8.50
N GLU A 15 -9.96 1.69 -7.95
CA GLU A 15 -8.88 0.83 -7.59
C GLU A 15 -8.11 0.43 -8.84
N LYS A 16 -6.86 0.87 -8.88
CA LYS A 16 -5.88 0.44 -9.86
C LYS A 16 -4.96 -0.55 -9.19
N ARG A 17 -4.33 -1.39 -10.01
CA ARG A 17 -3.31 -2.31 -9.53
C ARG A 17 -1.99 -1.57 -9.39
N PHE A 18 -1.30 -1.77 -8.28
CA PHE A 18 0.01 -1.17 -8.01
C PHE A 18 1.00 -2.25 -7.61
N PHE A 19 2.21 -2.14 -8.15
CA PHE A 19 3.37 -2.88 -7.68
C PHE A 19 4.21 -1.97 -6.78
N VAL A 20 4.35 -2.35 -5.52
CA VAL A 20 5.16 -1.63 -4.53
C VAL A 20 6.42 -2.44 -4.27
N LEU A 21 7.58 -1.85 -4.52
CA LEU A 21 8.89 -2.41 -4.24
C LEU A 21 9.55 -1.63 -3.10
N GLY A 22 10.18 -2.35 -2.18
CA GLY A 22 10.86 -1.74 -1.05
C GLY A 22 11.76 -2.70 -0.29
N TYR A 23 12.04 -2.32 0.96
CA TYR A 23 12.71 -3.17 1.95
C TYR A 23 11.83 -3.31 3.18
N ALA A 24 11.91 -4.45 3.85
CA ALA A 24 11.30 -4.68 5.15
C ALA A 24 12.24 -5.49 6.05
N VAL A 25 12.01 -5.44 7.35
CA VAL A 25 12.81 -6.12 8.37
C VAL A 25 12.04 -7.34 8.87
N ASN A 26 12.64 -8.53 8.77
CA ASN A 26 12.00 -9.73 9.28
C ASN A 26 12.09 -9.81 10.82
N LYS A 27 11.40 -10.79 11.43
CA LYS A 27 11.43 -11.04 12.89
C LYS A 27 12.84 -11.24 13.48
N ARG A 28 13.85 -11.53 12.66
CA ARG A 28 15.26 -11.70 13.08
C ARG A 28 16.07 -10.40 13.00
N GLY A 29 15.44 -9.27 12.67
CA GLY A 29 16.11 -7.98 12.49
C GLY A 29 16.85 -7.84 11.16
N LEU A 30 16.69 -8.78 10.22
CA LEU A 30 17.38 -8.73 8.93
C LEU A 30 16.55 -7.96 7.91
N THR A 31 17.18 -6.98 7.27
CA THR A 31 16.59 -6.26 6.14
C THR A 31 16.55 -7.15 4.91
N LYS A 32 15.39 -7.23 4.27
CA LYS A 32 15.12 -8.03 3.06
C LYS A 32 14.42 -7.18 2.02
N HIS A 33 14.64 -7.52 0.76
CA HIS A 33 13.82 -7.01 -0.33
C HIS A 33 12.37 -7.45 -0.12
N ALA A 34 11.44 -6.52 -0.26
CA ALA A 34 10.02 -6.76 -0.11
C ALA A 34 9.29 -6.17 -1.31
N HIS A 35 8.31 -6.90 -1.83
CA HIS A 35 7.43 -6.40 -2.86
C HIS A 35 6.01 -6.89 -2.60
N ALA A 36 5.04 -6.10 -3.00
CA ALA A 36 3.64 -6.45 -2.94
C ALA A 36 2.92 -5.92 -4.17
N THR A 37 1.98 -6.70 -4.68
CA THR A 37 1.03 -6.24 -5.71
C THR A 37 -0.31 -6.06 -5.05
N VAL A 38 -0.82 -4.84 -5.02
CA VAL A 38 -2.05 -4.48 -4.31
C VAL A 38 -2.98 -3.67 -5.20
N TYR A 39 -4.28 -3.74 -4.91
CA TYR A 39 -5.24 -2.80 -5.47
C TYR A 39 -5.38 -1.60 -4.53
N GLY A 40 -5.54 -0.40 -5.08
CA GLY A 40 -5.78 0.80 -4.28
C GLY A 40 -6.20 1.98 -5.15
N THR A 41 -6.75 3.02 -4.54
CA THR A 41 -7.22 4.22 -5.25
C THR A 41 -6.07 5.16 -5.64
N GLY A 42 -4.86 4.94 -5.09
CA GLY A 42 -3.66 5.69 -5.42
C GLY A 42 -2.39 5.14 -4.76
N PRO A 43 -1.22 5.74 -5.06
CA PRO A 43 0.08 5.26 -4.56
C PRO A 43 0.20 5.20 -3.04
N GLY A 44 -0.34 6.18 -2.32
CA GLY A 44 -0.28 6.22 -0.86
C GLY A 44 -1.08 5.09 -0.21
N GLU A 45 -2.27 4.80 -0.74
CA GLU A 45 -3.08 3.67 -0.28
C GLU A 45 -2.42 2.33 -0.64
N ALA A 46 -1.79 2.24 -1.81
CA ALA A 46 -1.04 1.06 -2.21
C ALA A 46 0.14 0.78 -1.26
N ILE A 47 0.89 1.80 -0.84
CA ILE A 47 1.96 1.64 0.16
C ILE A 47 1.40 1.14 1.49
N ARG A 48 0.28 1.71 1.96
CA ARG A 48 -0.35 1.29 3.22
C ARG A 48 -0.79 -0.18 3.17
N ARG A 49 -1.52 -0.58 2.11
CA ARG A 49 -1.96 -1.97 1.93
C ARG A 49 -0.78 -2.93 1.74
N ALA A 50 0.30 -2.49 1.07
CA ALA A 50 1.53 -3.28 0.96
C ALA A 50 2.22 -3.48 2.32
N ALA A 51 2.25 -2.44 3.16
CA ALA A 51 2.77 -2.55 4.53
C ALA A 51 1.94 -3.53 5.36
N GLU A 52 0.60 -3.40 5.34
CA GLU A 52 -0.31 -4.30 6.06
C GLU A 52 -0.10 -5.78 5.66
N GLY A 53 -0.04 -6.08 4.37
CA GLY A 53 0.24 -7.44 3.90
C GLY A 53 1.63 -7.96 4.28
N LEU A 54 2.64 -7.09 4.38
CA LEU A 54 3.97 -7.47 4.83
C LEU A 54 4.03 -7.69 6.35
N GLU A 55 3.24 -6.95 7.13
CA GLU A 55 3.09 -7.15 8.58
C GLU A 55 2.45 -8.51 8.89
N GLU A 56 1.45 -8.93 8.12
CA GLU A 56 0.86 -10.28 8.21
C GLU A 56 1.90 -11.39 7.95
N LEU A 57 2.88 -11.13 7.09
CA LEU A 57 4.02 -12.03 6.82
C LEU A 57 5.12 -11.94 7.89
N GLY A 58 4.92 -11.14 8.94
CA GLY A 58 5.89 -10.97 10.03
C GLY A 58 7.07 -10.08 9.66
N MET A 59 6.91 -9.22 8.65
CA MET A 59 7.87 -8.17 8.31
C MET A 59 7.46 -6.86 8.97
N THR A 60 8.44 -6.04 9.34
CA THR A 60 8.23 -4.75 10.01
C THR A 60 9.07 -3.68 9.34
N HIS A 61 8.86 -2.41 9.67
CA HIS A 61 9.68 -1.29 9.16
C HIS A 61 9.75 -1.25 7.62
N PHE A 62 8.61 -1.47 6.97
CA PHE A 62 8.54 -1.43 5.52
C PHE A 62 8.83 -0.02 4.99
N LYS A 63 9.78 0.08 4.06
CA LYS A 63 10.09 1.31 3.32
C LYS A 63 9.89 1.07 1.84
N ALA A 64 8.87 1.70 1.28
CA ALA A 64 8.65 1.73 -0.15
C ALA A 64 9.74 2.56 -0.84
N LEU A 65 10.31 2.03 -1.92
CA LEU A 65 11.28 2.70 -2.78
C LEU A 65 10.64 3.11 -4.10
N LYS A 66 9.81 2.23 -4.67
CA LYS A 66 9.15 2.45 -5.94
C LYS A 66 7.72 1.94 -5.89
N VAL A 67 6.80 2.79 -6.33
CA VAL A 67 5.40 2.44 -6.56
C VAL A 67 5.12 2.58 -8.04
N THR A 68 4.70 1.50 -8.68
CA THR A 68 4.38 1.49 -10.11
C THR A 68 2.90 1.15 -10.26
N GLN A 69 2.12 2.04 -10.87
CA GLN A 69 0.77 1.69 -11.29
C GLN A 69 0.90 0.70 -12.45
N LEU A 70 0.30 -0.48 -12.29
CA LEU A 70 0.19 -1.45 -13.37
C LEU A 70 -1.06 -1.10 -14.18
N SER A 71 -0.87 -0.90 -15.48
CA SER A 71 -1.99 -0.83 -16.42
C SER A 71 -2.63 -2.23 -16.52
N ALA A 72 -3.96 -2.28 -16.58
CA ALA A 72 -4.68 -3.50 -16.90
C ALA A 72 -4.42 -3.93 -18.34
#